data_AF-A0A7W0MZT4-F1
#
_entry.id   AF-A0A7W0MZT4-F1
#
_cell.length_a   1.000
_cell.length_b   1.000
_cell.length_c   1.000
_cell.angle_alpha   90.00
_cell.angle_beta   90.00
_cell.angle_gamma   90.00
#
_symmetry.space_group_name_H-M   'P 1'
#
loop_
_entity.id
_entity.type
_entity.pdbx_description
1 polymer ?
#
loop_
_entity_poly.entity_id
_entity_poly.type
_entity_poly.pdbx_seq_one_letter_code
_entity_poly.pdbx_strand_id
1 'polypeptide(L)' 'PSRGAAYYNVQLFRGSQKVLSAWPKQPRLALGSKWTFAGRKMLLRPGTYRWYVWPGVGARSQARYGPMLGQSTFVVRA' A
#
# COMPACT_ATOMS: atom_id res chain seq x y z
N PRO A 1 -10.44 3.45 -11.10
CA PRO A 1 -11.12 3.10 -9.82
C PRO A 1 -11.95 1.82 -10.01
N SER A 2 -11.98 0.91 -9.02
CA SER A 2 -12.77 -0.33 -9.13
C SER A 2 -14.22 -0.09 -8.71
N ARG A 3 -15.19 -0.50 -9.54
CA ARG A 3 -16.61 -0.44 -9.18
C ARG A 3 -16.87 -1.27 -7.92
N GLY A 4 -17.55 -0.68 -6.93
CA GLY A 4 -17.89 -1.36 -5.66
C GLY A 4 -16.78 -1.38 -4.58
N ALA A 5 -15.60 -0.79 -4.83
CA ALA A 5 -14.57 -0.69 -3.80
C ALA A 5 -14.90 0.38 -2.75
N ALA A 6 -15.00 -0.02 -1.48
CA ALA A 6 -15.20 0.89 -0.35
C ALA A 6 -13.89 1.53 0.13
N TYR A 7 -12.78 0.81 -0.09
CA TYR A 7 -11.41 1.23 0.23
C TYR A 7 -10.43 0.38 -0.60
N TYR A 8 -9.14 0.65 -0.48
CA TYR A 8 -8.08 -0.10 -1.16
C TYR A 8 -7.09 -0.61 -0.14
N ASN A 9 -6.70 -1.89 -0.18
CA ASN A 9 -5.53 -2.33 0.56
C ASN A 9 -4.29 -2.08 -0.30
N VAL A 10 -3.41 -1.21 0.19
CA VAL A 10 -2.14 -0.90 -0.45
C VAL A 10 -1.03 -1.49 0.42
N GLN A 11 -0.17 -2.33 -0.16
CA GLN A 11 1.01 -2.86 0.51
C GLN A 11 2.26 -2.42 -0.21
N LEU A 12 3.29 -2.01 0.55
CA LEU A 12 4.58 -1.60 0.02
C LEU A 12 5.68 -2.52 0.56
N PHE A 13 6.56 -2.94 -0.34
CA PHE A 13 7.70 -3.78 -0.04
C PHE A 13 8.99 -3.10 -0.50
N ARG A 14 10.06 -3.27 0.30
CA ARG A 14 11.45 -2.97 -0.08
C ARG A 14 12.21 -4.30 -0.11
N GLY A 15 12.56 -4.79 -1.29
CA GLY A 15 13.00 -6.18 -1.45
C GLY A 15 11.91 -7.16 -1.01
N SER A 16 12.23 -8.08 -0.10
CA SER A 16 11.27 -9.02 0.51
C SER A 16 10.56 -8.45 1.74
N GLN A 17 10.99 -7.31 2.28
CA GLN A 17 10.45 -6.76 3.51
C GLN A 17 9.22 -5.90 3.22
N LYS A 18 8.08 -6.24 3.84
CA LYS A 18 6.91 -5.35 3.86
C LYS A 18 7.20 -4.16 4.79
N VAL A 19 7.03 -2.96 4.25
CA VAL A 19 7.31 -1.70 4.96
C VAL A 19 6.07 -0.82 5.14
N LEU A 20 4.95 -1.17 4.51
CA LEU A 20 3.67 -0.49 4.69
C LEU A 20 2.50 -1.42 4.39
N SER A 21 1.43 -1.30 5.17
CA SER A 21 0.05 -1.62 4.77
C SER A 21 -0.82 -0.40 5.07
N ALA A 22 -1.58 0.05 4.07
CA ALA A 22 -2.49 1.18 4.19
C ALA A 22 -3.86 0.84 3.60
N TRP A 23 -4.88 1.58 4.05
CA TRP A 23 -6.26 1.41 3.60
C TRP A 23 -6.91 2.73 3.15
N PRO A 24 -6.38 3.41 2.12
CA PRO A 24 -6.99 4.65 1.63
C PRO A 24 -8.40 4.38 1.06
N LYS A 25 -9.31 5.34 1.26
CA LYS A 25 -10.66 5.31 0.64
C LYS A 25 -10.61 5.68 -0.84
N GLN A 26 -9.68 6.57 -1.21
CA GLN A 26 -9.46 7.00 -2.58
C GLN A 26 -8.38 6.12 -3.25
N PRO A 27 -8.39 5.98 -4.59
CA PRO A 27 -7.37 5.23 -5.34
C PRO A 27 -6.03 6.01 -5.45
N ARG A 28 -5.64 6.71 -4.38
CA ARG A 28 -4.40 7.47 -4.26
C ARG A 28 -3.89 7.35 -2.83
N LEU A 29 -2.58 7.13 -2.70
CA LEU A 29 -1.88 7.14 -1.42
C LEU A 29 -0.65 8.05 -1.56
N ALA A 30 -0.59 9.13 -0.80
CA ALA A 30 0.60 9.96 -0.70
C ALA A 30 1.58 9.30 0.28
N LEU A 31 2.75 8.87 -0.20
CA LEU A 31 3.79 8.30 0.64
C LEU A 31 4.72 9.42 1.13
N GLY A 32 4.73 9.67 2.43
CA GLY A 32 5.68 10.61 3.05
C GLY A 32 7.09 10.02 3.13
N SER A 33 8.08 10.88 3.40
CA SER A 33 9.48 10.45 3.62
C SER A 33 9.67 9.67 4.93
N LYS A 34 8.71 9.75 5.86
CA LYS A 34 8.69 9.04 7.15
C LYS A 34 7.28 8.55 7.46
N TRP A 35 7.15 7.38 8.07
CA TRP A 35 5.87 6.85 8.56
C TRP A 35 6.11 5.83 9.69
N THR A 36 5.04 5.35 10.33
CA THR A 36 5.11 4.25 11.30
C THR A 36 4.44 3.02 10.71
N PHE A 37 5.10 1.86 10.81
CA PHE A 37 4.55 0.58 10.39
C PHE A 37 4.94 -0.51 11.38
N ALA A 38 3.96 -1.32 11.81
CA ALA A 38 4.14 -2.39 12.79
C ALA A 38 4.91 -1.94 14.06
N GLY A 39 4.56 -0.76 14.61
CA GLY A 39 5.20 -0.19 15.80
C GLY A 39 6.58 0.42 15.57
N ARG A 40 7.12 0.40 14.35
CA ARG A 40 8.48 0.88 14.04
C ARG A 40 8.44 2.10 13.12
N LYS A 41 9.33 3.07 13.37
CA LYS A 41 9.52 4.23 12.49
C LYS A 41 10.22 3.79 11.21
N MET A 42 9.57 4.02 10.08
CA MET A 42 10.07 3.77 8.73
C MET A 42 10.53 5.09 8.10
N LEU A 43 11.54 4.99 7.23
CA LEU A 43 12.07 6.09 6.45
C LEU A 43 12.12 5.65 4.99
N LEU A 44 11.75 6.56 4.08
CA LEU A 44 11.92 6.34 2.65
C LEU A 44 13.41 6.45 2.31
N ARG A 45 14.10 5.30 2.27
CA ARG A 45 15.52 5.22 1.92
C ARG A 45 15.71 4.93 0.44
N PRO A 46 16.86 5.31 -0.16
CA PRO A 46 17.21 4.88 -1.51
C PRO A 46 17.06 3.37 -1.70
N GLY A 47 16.61 2.99 -2.89
CA GLY A 47 16.38 1.60 -3.29
C GLY A 47 15.07 1.38 -4.04
N THR A 48 14.83 0.12 -4.37
CA THR A 48 13.68 -0.32 -5.16
C THR A 48 12.52 -0.73 -4.26
N TYR A 49 11.33 -0.22 -4.58
CA TYR A 49 10.10 -0.51 -3.87
C TYR A 49 9.06 -1.09 -4.82
N ARG A 50 8.36 -2.12 -4.37
CA ARG A 50 7.23 -2.71 -5.09
C ARG A 50 5.95 -2.52 -4.29
N TRP A 51 4.91 -2.05 -4.94
CA TRP A 51 3.59 -1.93 -4.33
C TRP A 51 2.57 -2.83 -4.99
N TYR A 52 1.54 -3.16 -4.22
CA TYR A 52 0.40 -3.95 -4.65
C TYR A 52 -0.90 -3.32 -4.14
N VAL A 53 -1.96 -3.43 -4.93
CA VAL A 53 -3.27 -2.87 -4.59
C VAL A 53 -4.39 -3.87 -4.83
N TRP A 54 -5.27 -4.02 -3.84
CA TRP A 54 -6.53 -4.75 -3.93
C TRP A 54 -7.71 -3.85 -3.55
N PRO A 55 -8.90 -4.04 -4.16
CA PRO A 55 -10.11 -3.36 -3.75
C PRO A 55 -10.71 -4.07 -2.52
N GLY A 56 -11.04 -3.31 -1.48
CA GLY A 56 -11.79 -3.80 -0.33
C GLY A 56 -13.31 -3.68 -0.55
N VAL A 57 -14.04 -4.72 -0.19
CA VAL A 57 -15.51 -4.77 -0.29
C VAL A 57 -16.11 -4.78 1.11
N GLY A 58 -17.09 -3.91 1.36
CA GLY A 58 -17.73 -3.78 2.67
C GLY A 58 -16.86 -3.10 3.72
N ALA A 59 -17.01 -3.48 4.98
CA ALA A 59 -16.27 -2.88 6.10
C ALA A 59 -14.85 -3.42 6.19
N ARG A 60 -13.88 -2.54 6.53
CA ARG A 60 -12.45 -2.92 6.62
C ARG A 60 -12.18 -4.11 7.55
N SER A 61 -12.91 -4.21 8.65
CA SER A 61 -12.79 -5.30 9.64
C SER A 61 -13.12 -6.67 9.07
N GLN A 62 -13.88 -6.74 7.97
CA GLN A 62 -14.24 -8.00 7.32
C GLN A 62 -13.10 -8.57 6.46
N ALA A 63 -12.08 -7.75 6.13
CA ALA A 63 -10.93 -8.14 5.34
C ALA A 63 -11.28 -8.85 4.01
N ARG A 64 -12.40 -8.48 3.38
CA ARG A 64 -12.84 -9.01 2.09
C ARG A 64 -12.23 -8.19 0.96
N TYR A 65 -11.42 -8.85 0.13
CA TYR A 65 -10.73 -8.21 -0.98
C TYR A 65 -11.14 -8.84 -2.30
N GLY A 66 -11.30 -8.01 -3.33
CA GLY A 66 -11.45 -8.47 -4.71
C GLY A 66 -10.10 -8.84 -5.35
N PRO A 67 -10.09 -9.11 -6.67
CA PRO A 67 -8.86 -9.41 -7.40
C PRO A 67 -7.87 -8.24 -7.35
N MET A 68 -6.58 -8.55 -7.46
CA MET A 68 -5.53 -7.52 -7.47
C MET A 68 -5.78 -6.53 -8.61
N LEU A 69 -5.82 -5.24 -8.30
CA LEU A 69 -6.00 -4.18 -9.29
C LEU A 69 -4.70 -3.83 -10.01
N GLY A 70 -3.58 -3.98 -9.33
CA GLY A 70 -2.30 -3.68 -9.94
C GLY A 70 -1.14 -3.80 -8.98
N GLN A 71 0.03 -3.81 -9.59
CA GLN A 71 1.32 -3.69 -8.95
C GLN A 71 2.21 -2.81 -9.81
N SER A 72 3.17 -2.16 -9.19
CA SER A 72 4.28 -1.55 -9.90
C SER A 72 5.47 -1.38 -8.98
N THR A 73 6.58 -0.96 -9.58
CA THR A 73 7.85 -0.73 -8.90
C THR A 73 8.28 0.71 -9.12
N PHE A 74 8.88 1.32 -8.10
CA PHE A 74 9.57 2.60 -8.24
C PHE A 74 10.92 2.56 -7.54
N VAL A 75 11.82 3.45 -7.96
CA VAL A 75 13.16 3.60 -7.38
C VAL A 75 13.25 4.94 -6.67
N VAL A 76 13.69 4.91 -5.43
CA VAL A 76 14.10 6.12 -4.69
C VAL A 76 15.61 6.28 -4.90
N ARG A 77 15.99 7.41 -5.46
CA ARG A 77 17.40 7.79 -5.64
C ARG A 77 17.86 8.66 -4.46
N ALA A 78 19.17 8.76 -4.30
CA ALA A 78 19.79 9.70 -3.37
C ALA A 78 19.63 11.14 -3.86
#